data_AF-A0A662TAS8-F1
#
_entry.id   AF-A0A662TAS8-F1
#
_cell.length_a   1.000
_cell.length_b   1.000
_cell.length_c   1.000
_cell.angle_alpha   90.00
_cell.angle_beta   90.00
_cell.angle_gamma   90.00
#
_symmetry.space_group_name_H-M   'P 1'
#
loop_
_entity.id
_entity.type
_entity.pdbx_description
1 polymer ?
#
loop_
_entity_poly.entity_id
_entity_poly.type
_entity_poly.pdbx_seq_one_letter_code
_entity_poly.pdbx_strand_id
1 'polypeptide(L)'
;MRIYKDLHDYLNELEQLNLVTYIQEELSPVLEIPALIVEAVRKGLGTLLFENVKGYPGWKVVGNLFGDWRYIKLLFGENPEDIGKRILDLLKVPYGGFIEKLSLLKDVTRLSKYLPKETRSKSYKVEYVGDEVNLNIIPVFKTWPGDAGKFFTYPLVISRDPEHKIYNIGVYRIQVIGRNEALMHWQAHKRGSITEKIYREKGLT
;
A
#
# COMPACT_ATOMS: atom_id res chain seq x y z
N MET A 1 -1.58 -2.35 -22.61
CA MET A 1 -1.42 -1.99 -21.20
C MET A 1 -0.53 -3.04 -20.57
N ARG A 2 0.68 -2.67 -20.12
CA ARG A 2 1.51 -3.58 -19.35
C ARG A 2 0.88 -3.75 -17.97
N ILE A 3 0.80 -4.98 -17.50
CA ILE A 3 0.27 -5.30 -16.18
C ILE A 3 1.46 -5.70 -15.33
N TYR A 4 1.73 -4.93 -14.27
CA TYR A 4 2.77 -5.26 -13.31
C TYR A 4 2.30 -6.39 -12.41
N LYS A 5 3.13 -7.43 -12.27
CA LYS A 5 2.82 -8.57 -11.39
C LYS A 5 3.02 -8.22 -9.92
N ASP A 6 4.04 -7.43 -9.62
CA ASP A 6 4.44 -7.02 -8.28
C ASP A 6 5.25 -5.71 -8.32
N LEU A 7 5.74 -5.29 -7.15
CA LEU A 7 6.56 -4.08 -7.01
C LEU A 7 7.91 -4.20 -7.76
N HIS A 8 8.50 -5.39 -7.86
CA HIS A 8 9.78 -5.58 -8.54
C HIS A 8 9.65 -5.38 -10.05
N ASP A 9 8.59 -5.93 -10.66
CA ASP A 9 8.30 -5.72 -12.09
C ASP A 9 8.07 -4.24 -12.40
N TYR A 10 7.39 -3.52 -11.49
CA TYR A 10 7.22 -2.06 -11.63
C TYR A 10 8.54 -1.30 -11.50
N LEU A 11 9.37 -1.64 -10.51
CA LEU A 11 10.67 -1.01 -10.32
C LEU A 11 11.59 -1.23 -11.52
N ASN A 12 11.62 -2.44 -12.08
CA ASN A 12 12.40 -2.74 -13.29
C ASN A 12 12.00 -1.83 -14.47
N GLU A 13 10.71 -1.50 -14.61
CA GLU A 13 10.30 -0.56 -15.66
C GLU A 13 10.74 0.88 -15.35
N LEU A 14 10.62 1.33 -14.11
CA LEU A 14 11.13 2.64 -13.72
C LEU A 14 12.65 2.75 -13.96
N GLU A 15 13.40 1.69 -13.69
CA GLU A 15 14.84 1.60 -13.97
C GLU A 15 15.13 1.71 -15.47
N GLN A 16 14.42 0.95 -16.31
CA GLN A 16 14.56 1.01 -17.78
C GLN A 16 14.25 2.40 -18.35
N LEU A 17 13.37 3.14 -17.70
CA LEU A 17 12.99 4.50 -18.08
C LEU A 17 13.88 5.59 -17.44
N ASN A 18 14.92 5.21 -16.68
CA ASN A 18 15.80 6.10 -15.93
C ASN A 18 15.02 7.01 -14.94
N LEU A 19 13.99 6.46 -14.29
CA LEU A 19 13.12 7.15 -13.33
C LEU A 19 13.45 6.81 -11.87
N VAL A 20 14.49 6.00 -11.64
CA VAL A 20 15.00 5.63 -10.31
C VAL A 20 16.36 6.27 -10.10
N THR A 21 16.52 6.97 -8.99
CA THR A 21 17.82 7.44 -8.50
C THR A 21 18.32 6.51 -7.41
N TYR A 22 19.49 5.91 -7.61
CA TYR A 22 20.14 5.05 -6.62
C TYR A 22 20.96 5.89 -5.65
N ILE A 23 20.80 5.61 -4.37
CA ILE A 23 21.53 6.24 -3.27
C ILE A 23 22.39 5.14 -2.64
N GLN A 24 23.71 5.27 -2.80
CA GLN A 24 24.69 4.26 -2.37
C GLN A 24 25.20 4.53 -0.95
N GLU A 25 25.05 5.76 -0.47
CA GLU A 25 25.44 6.16 0.87
C GLU A 25 24.68 5.35 1.92
N GLU A 26 25.40 4.89 2.95
CA GLU A 26 24.77 4.23 4.10
C GLU A 26 24.00 5.26 4.92
N LEU A 27 22.67 5.13 4.92
CA LEU A 27 21.78 6.11 5.53
C LEU A 27 20.84 5.46 6.56
N SER A 28 20.55 6.22 7.60
CA SER A 28 19.70 5.82 8.70
C SER A 28 18.21 5.89 8.34
N PRO A 29 17.41 4.87 8.71
CA PRO A 29 15.94 4.97 8.66
C PRO A 29 15.39 5.97 9.69
N VAL A 30 16.23 6.41 10.63
CA VAL A 30 15.91 7.47 11.58
C VAL A 30 16.41 8.79 11.00
N LEU A 31 15.46 9.64 10.59
CA LEU A 31 15.62 11.00 10.08
C LEU A 31 16.30 11.13 8.70
N GLU A 32 17.40 10.43 8.43
CA GLU A 32 18.22 10.65 7.22
C GLU A 32 17.50 10.24 5.92
N ILE A 33 17.13 8.95 5.79
CA ILE A 33 16.37 8.45 4.63
C ILE A 33 15.05 9.23 4.47
N PRO A 34 14.22 9.40 5.53
CA PRO A 34 12.99 10.17 5.42
C PRO A 34 13.20 11.62 4.97
N ALA A 35 14.26 12.30 5.43
CA ALA A 35 14.55 13.68 5.03
C ALA A 35 14.86 13.77 3.52
N LEU A 36 15.64 12.83 2.98
CA LEU A 36 15.92 12.77 1.53
C LEU A 36 14.66 12.50 0.71
N ILE A 37 13.77 11.63 1.19
CA ILE A 37 12.47 11.37 0.53
C ILE A 37 11.61 12.65 0.54
N VAL A 38 11.53 13.36 1.67
CA VAL A 38 10.79 14.63 1.78
C VAL A 38 11.36 15.67 0.83
N GLU A 39 12.67 15.78 0.75
CA GLU A 39 13.34 16.72 -0.14
C GLU A 39 13.14 16.37 -1.61
N ALA A 40 13.14 15.08 -1.96
CA ALA A 40 12.81 14.61 -3.29
C ALA A 40 11.38 15.01 -3.70
N VAL A 41 10.39 14.83 -2.81
CA VAL A 41 9.02 15.31 -3.05
C VAL A 41 9.00 16.82 -3.29
N ARG A 42 9.66 17.61 -2.43
CA ARG A 42 9.69 19.07 -2.54
C ARG A 42 10.32 19.57 -3.84
N LYS A 43 11.33 18.86 -4.33
CA LYS A 43 12.05 19.19 -5.56
C LYS A 43 11.45 18.55 -6.81
N GLY A 44 10.38 17.76 -6.69
CA GLY A 44 9.81 17.02 -7.82
C GLY A 44 10.78 16.00 -8.40
N LEU A 45 11.66 15.43 -7.56
CA LEU A 45 12.54 14.34 -7.94
C LEU A 45 11.78 13.03 -8.01
N GLY A 46 12.41 12.06 -8.67
CA GLY A 46 11.79 10.76 -8.90
C GLY A 46 11.84 9.77 -7.75
N THR A 47 11.68 8.50 -8.10
CA THR A 47 11.80 7.40 -7.14
C THR A 47 13.23 7.34 -6.62
N LEU A 48 13.39 7.20 -5.30
CA LEU A 48 14.70 6.99 -4.67
C LEU A 48 14.82 5.53 -4.23
N LEU A 49 15.95 4.90 -4.54
CA LEU A 49 16.29 3.56 -4.09
C LEU A 49 17.57 3.61 -3.26
N PHE A 50 17.44 3.38 -1.97
CA PHE A 50 18.54 3.35 -1.00
C PHE A 50 19.06 1.92 -0.88
N GLU A 51 20.33 1.73 -1.22
CA GLU A 51 20.94 0.39 -1.26
C GLU A 51 21.49 -0.06 0.08
N ASN A 52 21.86 0.89 0.94
CA ASN A 52 22.53 0.64 2.20
C ASN A 52 21.78 1.33 3.35
N VAL A 53 21.13 0.54 4.20
CA VAL A 53 20.35 1.04 5.33
C VAL A 53 21.09 0.77 6.63
N LYS A 54 21.46 1.84 7.33
CA LYS A 54 22.30 1.79 8.54
C LYS A 54 21.70 0.90 9.62
N GLY A 55 22.43 -0.15 9.99
CA GLY A 55 22.00 -1.12 11.00
C GLY A 55 21.02 -2.19 10.49
N TYR A 56 20.73 -2.25 9.19
CA TYR A 56 19.83 -3.23 8.56
C TYR A 56 20.51 -3.88 7.34
N PRO A 57 21.51 -4.75 7.54
CA PRO A 57 22.25 -5.36 6.43
C PRO A 57 21.32 -6.15 5.51
N GLY A 58 21.52 -6.00 4.19
CA GLY A 58 20.71 -6.65 3.15
C GLY A 58 19.35 -6.00 2.88
N TRP A 59 18.91 -5.03 3.69
CA TRP A 59 17.71 -4.25 3.39
C TRP A 59 18.02 -3.16 2.38
N LYS A 60 17.11 -3.03 1.41
CA LYS A 60 16.99 -1.86 0.54
C LYS A 60 15.69 -1.14 0.84
N VAL A 61 15.68 0.17 0.68
CA VAL A 61 14.48 1.00 0.86
C VAL A 61 14.15 1.69 -0.44
N VAL A 62 12.89 1.64 -0.84
CA VAL A 62 12.37 2.48 -1.91
C VAL A 62 11.45 3.55 -1.35
N GLY A 63 11.66 4.79 -1.79
CA GLY A 63 10.89 5.95 -1.38
C GLY A 63 10.40 6.74 -2.59
N ASN A 64 9.41 7.60 -2.36
CA ASN A 64 8.87 8.50 -3.38
C ASN A 64 8.30 7.81 -4.65
N LEU A 65 7.83 6.56 -4.53
CA LEU A 65 7.28 5.75 -5.64
C LEU A 65 6.17 6.45 -6.43
N PHE A 66 5.37 7.27 -5.76
CA PHE A 66 4.22 7.98 -6.35
C PHE A 66 4.41 9.50 -6.37
N GLY A 67 5.66 9.97 -6.29
CA GLY A 67 6.00 11.40 -6.20
C GLY A 67 5.76 12.21 -7.46
N ASP A 68 5.50 11.56 -8.60
CA ASP A 68 5.32 12.19 -9.90
C ASP A 68 4.14 11.57 -10.66
N TRP A 69 3.35 12.41 -11.31
CA TRP A 69 2.20 11.99 -12.14
C TRP A 69 2.57 11.05 -13.28
N ARG A 70 3.80 11.14 -13.81
CA ARG A 70 4.32 10.20 -14.82
C ARG A 70 4.32 8.77 -14.29
N TYR A 71 4.66 8.56 -13.02
CA TYR A 71 4.72 7.24 -12.38
C TYR A 71 3.33 6.64 -12.23
N ILE A 72 2.38 7.48 -11.82
CA ILE A 72 0.97 7.09 -11.68
C ILE A 72 0.40 6.72 -13.05
N LYS A 73 0.64 7.54 -14.08
CA LYS A 73 0.19 7.24 -15.44
C LYS A 73 0.79 5.94 -15.99
N LEU A 74 2.06 5.64 -15.70
CA LEU A 74 2.69 4.37 -16.08
C LEU A 74 1.99 3.18 -15.40
N LEU A 75 1.70 3.28 -14.09
CA LEU A 75 1.00 2.23 -13.33
C LEU A 75 -0.37 1.89 -13.92
N PHE A 76 -1.13 2.92 -14.29
CA PHE A 76 -2.47 2.76 -14.82
C PHE A 76 -2.50 2.51 -16.33
N GLY A 77 -1.40 2.78 -17.05
CA GLY A 77 -1.30 2.71 -18.51
C GLY A 77 -2.11 3.78 -19.25
N GLU A 78 -2.79 4.65 -18.51
CA GLU A 78 -3.63 5.74 -18.99
C GLU A 78 -3.79 6.79 -17.89
N ASN A 79 -4.55 7.85 -18.17
CA ASN A 79 -4.82 8.90 -17.21
C ASN A 79 -5.81 8.39 -16.13
N PRO A 80 -5.43 8.38 -14.83
CA PRO A 80 -6.30 7.86 -13.76
C PRO A 80 -7.65 8.55 -13.63
N GLU A 81 -7.72 9.84 -13.98
CA GLU A 81 -8.95 10.62 -13.97
C GLU A 81 -9.96 10.06 -14.97
N ASP A 82 -9.49 9.57 -16.11
CA ASP A 82 -10.36 8.94 -17.11
C ASP A 82 -10.84 7.55 -16.65
N ILE A 83 -10.02 6.83 -15.89
CA ILE A 83 -10.46 5.61 -15.18
C ILE A 83 -11.58 5.96 -14.19
N GLY A 84 -11.37 7.00 -13.38
CA GLY A 84 -12.34 7.46 -12.38
C GLY A 84 -13.69 7.84 -13.00
N LYS A 85 -13.68 8.61 -14.10
CA LYS A 85 -14.89 8.97 -14.84
C LYS A 85 -15.66 7.74 -15.30
N ARG A 86 -14.98 6.75 -15.90
CA ARG A 86 -15.62 5.51 -16.35
C ARG A 86 -16.24 4.72 -15.21
N ILE A 87 -15.58 4.64 -14.05
CA ILE A 87 -16.13 3.96 -12.87
C ILE A 87 -17.38 4.69 -12.38
N LEU A 88 -17.34 6.03 -12.29
CA LEU A 88 -18.50 6.83 -11.88
C LEU A 88 -19.66 6.70 -12.86
N ASP A 89 -19.39 6.66 -14.16
CA ASP A 89 -20.41 6.46 -15.18
C ASP A 89 -21.09 5.09 -15.06
N LEU A 90 -20.35 4.04 -14.66
CA LEU A 90 -20.92 2.71 -14.35
C LEU A 90 -21.79 2.71 -13.09
N LEU A 91 -21.58 3.65 -12.16
CA LEU A 91 -22.33 3.76 -10.90
C LEU A 91 -23.56 4.67 -11.02
N LYS A 92 -23.69 5.45 -12.10
CA LYS A 92 -24.91 6.22 -12.38
C LYS A 92 -26.04 5.23 -12.66
N VAL A 93 -27.02 5.16 -11.77
CA VAL A 93 -28.23 4.35 -11.96
C VAL A 93 -28.99 4.91 -13.17
N PRO A 94 -29.16 4.16 -14.26
CA PRO A 94 -29.98 4.61 -15.36
C PRO A 94 -31.47 4.47 -14.97
N TYR A 95 -32.30 5.43 -15.38
CA TYR A 95 -33.74 5.40 -15.17
C TYR A 95 -34.41 4.53 -16.25
N GLY A 96 -34.68 3.23 -16.01
CA GLY A 96 -35.49 2.44 -16.95
C GLY A 96 -35.43 0.90 -16.87
N GLY A 97 -36.17 0.24 -17.79
CA GLY A 97 -36.69 -1.15 -17.75
C GLY A 97 -35.80 -2.30 -18.26
N PHE A 98 -36.41 -3.30 -18.95
CA PHE A 98 -35.82 -4.63 -19.23
C PHE A 98 -34.50 -4.62 -20.01
N ILE A 99 -34.28 -3.66 -20.91
CA ILE A 99 -33.04 -3.54 -21.70
C ILE A 99 -31.85 -3.11 -20.80
N GLU A 100 -32.10 -2.31 -19.76
CA GLU A 100 -31.06 -1.89 -18.80
C GLU A 100 -30.66 -3.00 -17.84
N LYS A 101 -31.58 -3.91 -17.47
CA LYS A 101 -31.18 -5.13 -16.72
C LYS A 101 -30.12 -5.95 -17.48
N LEU A 102 -30.18 -5.97 -18.80
CA LEU A 102 -29.19 -6.68 -19.62
C LEU A 102 -27.85 -5.93 -19.70
N SER A 103 -27.85 -4.59 -19.65
CA SER A 103 -26.59 -3.81 -19.55
C SER A 103 -25.94 -3.98 -18.18
N LEU A 104 -26.72 -3.94 -17.10
CA LEU A 104 -26.25 -4.19 -15.73
C LEU A 104 -25.59 -5.57 -15.59
N LEU A 105 -26.16 -6.62 -16.21
CA LEU A 105 -25.54 -7.96 -16.22
C LEU A 105 -24.18 -7.97 -16.96
N LYS A 106 -24.05 -7.22 -18.06
CA LYS A 106 -22.77 -7.07 -18.77
C LYS A 106 -21.74 -6.29 -17.93
N ASP A 107 -22.18 -5.31 -17.16
CA ASP A 107 -21.30 -4.52 -16.30
C ASP A 107 -20.86 -5.31 -15.06
N VAL A 108 -21.76 -6.09 -14.46
CA VAL A 108 -21.43 -7.01 -13.35
C VAL A 108 -20.42 -8.08 -13.79
N THR A 109 -20.62 -8.68 -14.98
CA THR A 109 -19.65 -9.66 -15.52
C THR A 109 -18.29 -9.03 -15.85
N ARG A 110 -18.24 -7.77 -16.28
CA ARG A 110 -16.99 -7.01 -16.41
C ARG A 110 -16.34 -6.77 -15.05
N LEU A 111 -17.10 -6.35 -14.04
CA LEU A 111 -16.61 -6.09 -12.67
C LEU A 111 -16.05 -7.36 -12.00
N SER A 112 -16.66 -8.52 -12.27
CA SER A 112 -16.20 -9.80 -11.71
C SER A 112 -14.76 -10.16 -12.11
N LYS A 113 -14.26 -9.64 -13.24
CA LYS A 113 -12.87 -9.89 -13.69
C LYS A 113 -11.82 -9.16 -12.85
N TYR A 114 -12.23 -8.15 -12.08
CA TYR A 114 -11.34 -7.38 -11.20
C TYR A 114 -11.34 -7.89 -9.75
N LEU A 115 -12.14 -8.91 -9.44
CA LEU A 115 -12.11 -9.53 -8.12
C LEU A 115 -10.78 -10.26 -7.90
N PRO A 116 -10.22 -10.18 -6.68
CA PRO A 116 -9.01 -10.92 -6.35
C PRO A 116 -9.23 -12.42 -6.53
N LYS A 117 -8.21 -13.11 -7.04
CA LYS A 117 -8.19 -14.57 -7.15
C LYS A 117 -7.43 -15.15 -5.96
N GLU A 118 -8.04 -16.12 -5.27
CA GLU A 118 -7.33 -16.88 -4.26
C GLU A 118 -6.24 -17.75 -4.90
N THR A 119 -5.08 -17.78 -4.28
CA THR A 119 -3.94 -18.60 -4.70
C THR A 119 -3.43 -19.42 -3.52
N ARG A 120 -2.87 -20.60 -3.82
CA ARG A 120 -2.21 -21.46 -2.83
C ARG A 120 -0.76 -21.07 -2.58
N SER A 121 -0.19 -20.17 -3.39
CA SER A 121 1.18 -19.71 -3.25
C SER A 121 1.32 -18.76 -2.05
N LYS A 122 2.29 -19.03 -1.17
CA LYS A 122 2.70 -18.07 -0.14
C LYS A 122 3.34 -16.86 -0.83
N SER A 123 2.94 -15.65 -0.44
CA SER A 123 3.52 -14.40 -0.93
C SER A 123 4.80 -13.99 -0.20
N TYR A 124 5.16 -14.70 0.87
CA TYR A 124 6.35 -14.45 1.69
C TYR A 124 7.41 -15.55 1.53
N LYS A 125 8.69 -15.18 1.70
CA LYS A 125 9.83 -16.11 1.66
C LYS A 125 10.27 -16.57 3.06
N VAL A 126 10.00 -15.78 4.09
CA VAL A 126 10.42 -16.01 5.48
C VAL A 126 9.22 -15.77 6.39
N GLU A 127 9.12 -16.56 7.46
CA GLU A 127 8.04 -16.53 8.44
C GLU A 127 8.64 -16.55 9.85
N TYR A 128 8.15 -15.69 10.73
CA TYR A 128 8.53 -15.61 12.14
C TYR A 128 7.28 -15.76 12.97
N VAL A 129 7.27 -16.68 13.94
CA VAL A 129 6.07 -17.02 14.72
C VAL A 129 6.39 -17.01 16.22
N GLY A 130 5.41 -16.64 17.04
CA GLY A 130 5.53 -16.64 18.50
C GLY A 130 6.69 -15.76 18.97
N ASP A 131 7.60 -16.35 19.74
CA ASP A 131 8.74 -15.65 20.32
C ASP A 131 9.77 -15.20 19.29
N GLU A 132 9.72 -15.66 18.04
CA GLU A 132 10.63 -15.20 16.99
C GLU A 132 10.23 -13.83 16.41
N VAL A 133 8.99 -13.38 16.66
CA VAL A 133 8.46 -12.12 16.09
C VAL A 133 9.22 -10.91 16.62
N ASN A 134 9.91 -10.21 15.73
CA ASN A 134 10.61 -8.97 16.05
C ASN A 134 10.41 -7.92 14.95
N LEU A 135 9.61 -6.89 15.22
CA LEU A 135 9.33 -5.78 14.32
C LEU A 135 10.58 -4.92 14.04
N ASN A 136 11.58 -4.96 14.94
CA ASN A 136 12.80 -4.18 14.78
C ASN A 136 13.78 -4.75 13.74
N ILE A 137 13.47 -5.88 13.11
CA ILE A 137 14.27 -6.40 11.98
C ILE A 137 14.01 -5.62 10.69
N ILE A 138 12.93 -4.84 10.63
CA ILE A 138 12.52 -4.03 9.48
C ILE A 138 13.00 -2.59 9.71
N PRO A 139 13.55 -1.89 8.70
CA PRO A 139 14.00 -0.50 8.83
C PRO A 139 12.82 0.48 8.91
N VAL A 140 12.10 0.45 10.03
CA VAL A 140 10.94 1.33 10.27
C VAL A 140 11.40 2.76 10.51
N PHE A 141 10.72 3.73 9.87
CA PHE A 141 11.17 5.11 9.87
C PHE A 141 10.78 5.87 11.12
N LYS A 142 11.71 6.69 11.62
CA LYS A 142 11.37 7.88 12.41
C LYS A 142 11.56 9.08 11.49
N THR A 143 10.45 9.68 11.06
CA THR A 143 10.47 10.70 9.98
C THR A 143 10.92 12.06 10.52
N TRP A 144 10.38 12.46 11.66
CA TRP A 144 10.64 13.77 12.26
C TRP A 144 11.34 13.65 13.61
N PRO A 145 12.17 14.63 14.01
CA PRO A 145 12.82 14.63 15.33
C PRO A 145 11.81 14.49 16.48
N GLY A 146 10.65 15.15 16.35
CA GLY A 146 9.56 15.15 17.32
C GLY A 146 8.60 13.96 17.21
N ASP A 147 8.80 13.02 16.29
CA ASP A 147 7.97 11.80 16.26
C ASP A 147 8.20 10.99 17.54
N ALA A 148 7.10 10.52 18.16
CA ALA A 148 7.11 9.73 19.38
C ALA A 148 7.76 8.33 19.23
N GLY A 149 8.06 7.90 18.01
CA GLY A 149 8.65 6.60 17.73
C GLY A 149 8.86 6.36 16.25
N LYS A 150 9.10 5.09 15.90
CA LYS A 150 9.19 4.63 14.51
C LYS A 150 7.81 4.22 14.00
N PHE A 151 7.54 4.47 12.72
CA PHE A 151 6.27 4.17 12.09
C PHE A 151 6.42 3.46 10.75
N PHE A 152 5.59 2.45 10.52
CA PHE A 152 5.27 2.02 9.16
C PHE A 152 4.39 3.11 8.54
N THR A 153 4.87 3.70 7.45
CA THR A 153 4.23 4.87 6.83
C THR A 153 3.26 4.52 5.71
N TYR A 154 3.44 3.36 5.07
CA TYR A 154 2.60 2.90 3.97
C TYR A 154 2.22 1.40 4.03
N PRO A 155 1.84 0.84 5.20
CA PRO A 155 1.41 -0.55 5.24
C PRO A 155 0.00 -0.69 4.65
N LEU A 156 -0.21 -1.75 3.86
CA LEU A 156 -1.53 -2.17 3.42
C LEU A 156 -2.12 -3.12 4.46
N VAL A 157 -2.99 -2.60 5.32
CA VAL A 157 -3.65 -3.39 6.36
C VAL A 157 -4.91 -4.02 5.78
N ILE A 158 -4.98 -5.33 5.86
CA ILE A 158 -6.12 -6.12 5.39
C ILE A 158 -6.95 -6.51 6.61
N SER A 159 -8.24 -6.16 6.60
CA SER A 159 -9.21 -6.60 7.59
C SER A 159 -10.35 -7.35 6.91
N ARG A 160 -10.95 -8.32 7.62
CA ARG A 160 -12.08 -9.10 7.12
C ARG A 160 -13.22 -9.01 8.13
N ASP A 161 -14.36 -8.53 7.68
CA ASP A 161 -15.60 -8.54 8.47
C ASP A 161 -15.98 -10.01 8.81
N PRO A 162 -16.12 -10.38 10.09
CA PRO A 162 -16.38 -11.74 10.50
C PRO A 162 -17.82 -12.20 10.19
N GLU A 163 -18.77 -11.27 10.01
CA GLU A 163 -20.17 -11.58 9.69
C GLU A 163 -20.37 -11.67 8.18
N HIS A 164 -19.97 -10.62 7.48
CA HIS A 164 -20.31 -10.45 6.06
C HIS A 164 -19.21 -10.94 5.12
N LYS A 165 -18.06 -11.36 5.67
CA LYS A 165 -16.87 -11.82 4.92
C LYS A 165 -16.35 -10.77 3.92
N ILE A 166 -16.60 -9.49 4.21
CA ILE A 166 -16.15 -8.36 3.40
C ILE A 166 -14.70 -8.05 3.75
N TYR A 167 -13.85 -7.96 2.74
CA TYR A 167 -12.47 -7.52 2.89
C TYR A 167 -12.35 -6.01 2.75
N ASN A 168 -11.46 -5.43 3.54
CA ASN A 168 -11.02 -4.05 3.43
C ASN A 168 -9.49 -4.03 3.35
N ILE A 169 -8.96 -3.19 2.47
CA ILE A 169 -7.53 -2.88 2.40
C ILE A 169 -7.40 -1.39 2.63
N GLY A 170 -6.65 -1.00 3.66
CA GLY A 170 -6.43 0.41 3.99
C GLY A 170 -4.98 0.71 4.28
N VAL A 171 -4.54 1.92 3.90
CA VAL A 171 -3.26 2.47 4.32
C VAL A 171 -3.45 3.13 5.68
N TYR A 172 -2.76 2.63 6.70
CA TYR A 172 -2.82 3.19 8.05
C TYR A 172 -1.43 3.32 8.64
N ARG A 173 -1.17 4.41 9.37
CA ARG A 173 0.10 4.58 10.07
C ARG A 173 0.13 3.64 11.28
N ILE A 174 1.22 2.89 11.44
CA ILE A 174 1.42 1.93 12.54
C ILE A 174 2.67 2.32 13.32
N GLN A 175 2.54 2.61 14.62
CA GLN A 175 3.67 2.94 15.50
C GLN A 175 4.27 1.67 16.08
N VAL A 176 5.57 1.48 15.97
CA VAL A 176 6.27 0.40 16.70
C VAL A 176 6.55 0.88 18.12
N ILE A 177 6.08 0.14 19.13
CA ILE A 177 6.26 0.47 20.55
C ILE A 177 7.03 -0.60 21.33
N GLY A 178 7.21 -1.79 20.76
CA GLY A 178 7.94 -2.87 21.39
C GLY A 178 8.55 -3.82 20.36
N ARG A 179 9.05 -4.96 20.85
CA ARG A 179 9.62 -6.01 19.99
C ARG A 179 8.59 -6.61 19.05
N ASN A 180 7.41 -6.92 19.56
CA ASN A 180 6.29 -7.55 18.85
C ASN A 180 4.99 -6.75 19.03
N GLU A 181 5.09 -5.50 19.46
CA GLU A 181 3.94 -4.64 19.78
C GLU A 181 3.95 -3.36 18.95
N ALA A 182 2.76 -3.00 18.46
CA ALA A 182 2.56 -1.81 17.66
C ALA A 182 1.17 -1.20 17.90
N LEU A 183 1.06 0.11 17.70
CA LEU A 183 -0.20 0.84 17.77
C LEU A 183 -0.74 1.06 16.36
N MET A 184 -1.97 0.60 16.14
CA MET A 184 -2.71 0.82 14.91
C MET A 184 -3.56 2.09 15.01
N HIS A 185 -3.30 3.08 14.16
CA HIS A 185 -4.10 4.29 14.13
C HIS A 185 -5.19 4.22 13.06
N TRP A 186 -6.38 3.72 13.45
CA TRP A 186 -7.57 3.80 12.64
C TRP A 186 -8.41 5.03 13.01
N GLN A 187 -8.70 5.88 12.03
CA GLN A 187 -9.71 6.91 12.20
C GLN A 187 -11.09 6.25 12.31
N ALA A 188 -11.94 6.76 13.21
CA ALA A 188 -13.22 6.13 13.58
C ALA A 188 -14.15 5.80 12.39
N HIS A 189 -14.13 6.62 11.34
CA HIS A 189 -14.99 6.45 10.16
C HIS A 189 -14.41 5.48 9.11
N LYS A 190 -13.20 4.93 9.32
CA LYS A 190 -12.58 4.00 8.38
C LYS A 190 -13.07 2.58 8.64
N ARG A 191 -13.22 1.82 7.56
CA ARG A 191 -13.75 0.44 7.61
C ARG A 191 -12.91 -0.51 8.49
N GLY A 192 -11.60 -0.29 8.61
CA GLY A 192 -10.76 -0.99 9.58
C GLY A 192 -11.24 -0.82 11.04
N SER A 193 -11.54 0.41 11.47
CA SER A 193 -12.08 0.70 12.81
C SER A 193 -13.45 0.05 13.03
N ILE A 194 -14.33 0.11 12.02
CA ILE A 194 -15.65 -0.52 12.08
C ILE A 194 -15.50 -2.04 12.24
N THR A 195 -14.59 -2.64 11.47
CA THR A 195 -14.32 -4.08 11.53
C THR A 195 -13.85 -4.47 12.92
N GLU A 196 -12.87 -3.75 13.49
CA GLU A 196 -12.37 -4.07 14.84
C GLU A 196 -13.43 -3.93 15.93
N LYS A 197 -14.33 -2.94 15.82
CA LYS A 197 -15.45 -2.81 16.75
C LYS A 197 -16.34 -4.06 16.74
N ILE A 198 -16.63 -4.61 15.55
CA ILE A 198 -17.41 -5.85 15.40
C ILE A 198 -16.69 -7.03 16.08
N TYR A 199 -15.36 -7.13 15.94
CA TYR A 199 -14.57 -8.17 16.61
C TYR A 199 -14.68 -8.06 18.14
N ARG A 200 -14.56 -6.84 18.70
CA ARG A 200 -14.70 -6.60 20.14
C ARG A 200 -16.09 -6.92 20.66
N GLU A 201 -17.13 -6.44 19.98
CA GLU A 201 -18.53 -6.67 20.35
C GLU A 201 -18.88 -8.17 20.38
N LYS A 202 -18.15 -8.99 19.60
CA LYS A 202 -18.30 -10.45 19.57
C LYS A 202 -17.34 -11.23 20.48
N GLY A 203 -16.37 -10.58 21.12
CA GLY A 203 -15.35 -11.26 21.93
C GLY A 203 -14.41 -12.15 21.12
N LEU A 204 -14.15 -11.79 19.85
CA LEU A 204 -13.22 -12.52 18.97
C LEU A 204 -11.76 -12.03 19.09
N THR A 205 -11.53 -11.00 19.89
CA THR A 205 -10.23 -10.36 20.21
C THR A 205 -10.24 -9.87 21.63
#